data_AF-X1BQ07-F1
#
_entry.id   AF-X1BQ07-F1
#
_cell.length_a   1.000
_cell.length_b   1.000
_cell.length_c   1.000
_cell.angle_alpha   90.00
_cell.angle_beta   90.00
_cell.angle_gamma   90.00
#
_symmetry.space_group_name_H-M   'P 1'
#
loop_
_entity.id
_entity.type
_entity.pdbx_description
1 polymer ?
#
loop_
_entity_poly.entity_id
_entity_poly.type
_entity_poly.pdbx_seq_one_letter_code
_entity_poly.pdbx_strand_id
1 'polypeptide(L)'
;MTKEEFIYGWRIFVLGIGKNPDTDIMKELKGQIRRRDNYTCQQCGYTEKKLGYKLSVHHIDYDKKNNNINNLISLCRVCHSQTNF
;
A
#
# COMPACT_ATOMS: atom_id res chain seq x y z
N MET A 1 -8.76 -10.99 -15.80
CA MET A 1 -9.87 -10.23 -15.21
C MET A 1 -11.11 -11.09 -15.36
N THR A 2 -11.45 -11.82 -14.30
CA THR A 2 -12.56 -12.78 -14.33
C THR A 2 -13.87 -12.05 -14.06
N LYS A 3 -14.96 -12.49 -14.70
CA LYS A 3 -16.27 -11.82 -14.67
C LYS A 3 -16.88 -11.72 -13.25
N GLU A 4 -16.34 -12.48 -12.30
CA GLU A 4 -16.80 -12.53 -10.91
C GLU A 4 -16.39 -11.28 -10.10
N GLU A 5 -15.26 -10.64 -10.44
CA GLU A 5 -14.81 -9.41 -9.79
C GLU A 5 -15.75 -8.22 -10.08
N PHE A 6 -16.50 -8.28 -11.18
CA PHE A 6 -17.41 -7.20 -11.61
C PHE A 6 -18.71 -7.14 -10.79
N ILE A 7 -19.18 -8.27 -10.25
CA ILE A 7 -20.44 -8.34 -9.50
C ILE A 7 -20.31 -7.75 -8.08
N TYR A 8 -19.13 -7.88 -7.46
CA TYR A 8 -18.86 -7.28 -6.15
C TYR A 8 -18.67 -5.76 -6.21
N GLY A 9 -18.22 -5.21 -7.34
CA GLY A 9 -18.04 -3.77 -7.54
C GLY A 9 -19.34 -2.98 -7.76
N TRP A 10 -20.37 -3.61 -8.35
CA TRP A 10 -21.61 -2.90 -8.75
C TRP A 10 -22.75 -2.93 -7.72
N ARG A 11 -22.73 -3.81 -6.71
CA ARG A 11 -23.76 -3.83 -5.64
C ARG A 11 -23.62 -2.69 -4.63
N ILE A 12 -22.46 -2.04 -4.55
CA ILE A 12 -22.21 -0.95 -3.59
C ILE A 12 -22.84 0.37 -4.06
N PHE A 13 -23.07 0.55 -5.36
CA PHE A 13 -23.57 1.81 -5.91
C PHE A 13 -25.02 2.14 -5.49
N VAL A 14 -25.81 1.14 -5.07
CA VAL A 14 -27.24 1.31 -4.73
C VAL A 14 -27.46 1.80 -3.29
N LEU A 15 -26.47 1.69 -2.39
CA LEU A 15 -26.67 1.93 -0.94
C LEU A 15 -26.19 3.29 -0.44
N GLY A 16 -25.79 4.23 -1.30
CA GLY A 16 -25.44 5.60 -0.87
C GLY A 16 -24.24 5.71 0.09
N ILE A 17 -23.52 4.62 0.31
CA ILE A 17 -22.24 4.59 1.02
C ILE A 17 -21.15 4.93 0.00
N GLY A 18 -20.83 6.21 -0.12
CA GLY A 18 -19.75 6.74 -0.96
C GLY A 18 -18.36 6.27 -0.50
N LYS A 19 -18.07 4.97 -0.63
CA LYS A 19 -16.75 4.39 -0.45
C LYS A 19 -16.23 3.99 -1.81
N ASN A 20 -15.18 4.68 -2.26
CA ASN A 20 -14.48 4.31 -3.48
C ASN A 20 -13.68 3.03 -3.20
N PRO A 21 -14.07 1.87 -3.78
CA PRO A 21 -13.49 0.56 -3.45
C PRO A 21 -11.98 0.52 -3.71
N ASP A 22 -11.51 1.25 -4.73
CA ASP A 22 -10.09 1.32 -5.09
C ASP A 22 -9.24 1.92 -3.96
N THR A 23 -9.80 2.87 -3.19
CA THR A 23 -9.04 3.56 -2.14
C THR A 23 -8.90 2.74 -0.86
N ASP A 24 -9.88 1.91 -0.53
CA ASP A 24 -9.86 1.11 0.69
C ASP A 24 -9.04 -0.18 0.51
N ILE A 25 -9.09 -0.80 -0.69
CA ILE A 25 -8.21 -1.92 -1.04
C ILE A 25 -6.74 -1.51 -0.94
N MET A 26 -6.39 -0.32 -1.42
CA MET A 26 -5.02 0.19 -1.34
C MET A 26 -4.56 0.52 0.09
N LYS A 27 -5.47 0.96 0.96
CA LYS A 27 -5.13 1.17 2.38
C LYS A 27 -4.83 -0.15 3.07
N GLU A 28 -5.63 -1.18 2.81
CA GLU A 28 -5.44 -2.50 3.40
C GLU A 28 -4.14 -3.13 2.90
N LEU A 29 -3.87 -3.07 1.59
CA LEU A 29 -2.60 -3.53 1.01
C LEU A 29 -1.40 -2.85 1.68
N LYS A 30 -1.40 -1.51 1.79
CA LYS A 30 -0.32 -0.78 2.48
C LYS A 30 -0.21 -1.16 3.96
N GLY A 31 -1.31 -1.53 4.62
CA GLY A 31 -1.31 -2.07 5.96
C GLY A 31 -0.62 -3.43 6.04
N GLN A 32 -0.92 -4.32 5.09
CA GLN A 32 -0.31 -5.64 4.99
C GLN A 32 1.20 -5.57 4.77
N ILE A 33 1.67 -4.69 3.86
CA ILE A 33 3.11 -4.53 3.61
C ILE A 33 3.85 -4.05 4.86
N ARG A 34 3.30 -3.07 5.60
CA ARG A 34 3.90 -2.62 6.86
C ARG A 34 3.94 -3.72 7.91
N ARG A 35 2.88 -4.53 8.03
CA ARG A 35 2.85 -5.67 8.96
C ARG A 35 3.89 -6.73 8.59
N ARG A 36 4.00 -7.08 7.30
CA ARG A 36 5.04 -7.98 6.77
C ARG A 36 6.43 -7.50 7.13
N ASP A 37 6.68 -6.20 6.96
CA ASP A 37 7.97 -5.56 7.22
C ASP A 37 8.19 -5.24 8.71
N ASN A 38 7.34 -5.75 9.60
CA ASN A 38 7.36 -5.49 11.04
C ASN A 38 7.46 -3.99 11.38
N TYR A 39 6.76 -3.16 10.62
CA TYR A 39 6.77 -1.70 10.74
C TYR A 39 8.19 -1.12 10.70
N THR A 40 9.09 -1.74 9.94
CA THR A 40 10.52 -1.41 9.87
C THR A 40 10.88 -0.99 8.46
N CYS A 41 11.59 0.12 8.33
CA CYS A 41 12.15 0.57 7.06
C CYS A 41 13.13 -0.50 6.54
N GLN A 42 12.85 -1.05 5.36
CA GLN A 42 13.64 -2.14 4.79
C GLN A 42 15.01 -1.67 4.26
N GLN A 43 15.26 -0.36 4.19
CA GLN A 43 16.55 0.19 3.77
C GLN A 43 17.46 0.55 4.96
N CYS A 44 16.92 1.20 6.01
CA CYS A 44 17.73 1.67 7.15
C CYS A 44 17.48 0.96 8.48
N GLY A 45 16.51 0.05 8.54
CA GLY A 45 16.19 -0.72 9.75
C GLY A 45 15.46 0.06 10.86
N TYR A 46 15.10 1.33 10.65
CA TYR A 46 14.35 2.08 11.66
C TYR A 46 12.86 1.74 11.64
N THR A 47 12.32 1.49 12.84
CA THR A 47 10.91 1.17 13.05
C THR A 47 10.04 2.43 13.08
N GLU A 48 8.75 2.29 12.80
CA GLU A 48 7.75 3.37 12.98
C GLU A 48 7.80 3.94 14.40
N LYS A 49 7.96 3.07 15.40
CA LYS A 49 8.10 3.46 16.81
C LYS A 49 9.31 4.36 17.04
N LYS A 50 10.46 4.06 16.40
CA LYS A 50 11.67 4.88 16.50
C LYS A 50 11.53 6.21 15.76
N LEU A 51 10.81 6.22 14.64
CA LEU A 51 10.64 7.40 13.78
C LEU A 51 9.50 8.33 14.23
N GLY A 52 8.53 7.83 14.99
CA GLY A 52 7.35 8.59 15.41
C GLY A 52 6.33 8.83 14.29
N TYR A 53 6.43 8.13 13.16
CA TYR A 53 5.51 8.25 12.03
C TYR A 53 5.38 6.94 11.24
N LYS A 54 4.30 6.83 10.46
CA LYS A 54 4.02 5.67 9.59
C LYS A 54 4.95 5.63 8.38
N LEU A 55 5.45 4.44 8.03
CA LEU A 55 6.27 4.23 6.83
C LEU A 55 5.44 4.40 5.56
N SER A 56 6.09 4.85 4.51
CA SER A 56 5.54 4.85 3.16
C SER A 56 5.74 3.49 2.52
N VAL A 57 4.85 3.10 1.61
CA VAL A 57 5.02 1.89 0.78
C VAL A 57 5.37 2.35 -0.62
N HIS A 58 6.51 1.88 -1.12
CA HIS A 58 7.08 2.23 -2.41
C HIS A 58 7.00 1.03 -3.37
N HIS A 59 6.76 1.31 -4.65
CA HIS A 59 6.79 0.34 -5.75
C HIS A 59 8.22 0.25 -6.27
N ILE A 60 8.86 -0.91 -6.14
CA ILE A 60 10.27 -1.13 -6.49
C ILE A 60 10.53 -0.92 -7.98
N ASP A 61 9.58 -1.30 -8.83
CA ASP A 61 9.64 -1.14 -10.29
C ASP A 61 9.13 0.22 -10.81
N TYR A 62 8.72 1.13 -9.93
CA TYR A 62 8.09 2.41 -10.26
C TYR A 62 6.75 2.33 -11.02
N ASP A 63 6.24 1.14 -11.31
CA ASP A 63 4.92 0.94 -11.90
C ASP A 63 3.86 0.90 -10.81
N LYS A 64 3.12 2.01 -10.70
CA LYS A 64 2.01 2.18 -9.74
C LYS A 64 0.87 1.18 -9.96
N LYS A 65 0.81 0.51 -11.12
CA LYS A 65 -0.18 -0.54 -11.41
C LYS A 65 0.27 -1.91 -10.91
N ASN A 66 1.57 -2.13 -10.70
CA ASN A 66 2.09 -3.40 -10.20
C ASN A 66 2.00 -3.49 -8.67
N ASN A 67 0.81 -3.87 -8.19
CA ASN A 67 0.50 -4.01 -6.76
C ASN A 67 0.88 -5.38 -6.19
N ASN A 68 1.82 -6.10 -6.82
CA ASN A 68 2.34 -7.34 -6.27
C ASN A 68 3.04 -7.05 -4.93
N ILE A 69 2.70 -7.82 -3.89
CA ILE A 69 3.29 -7.68 -2.54
C ILE A 69 4.82 -7.68 -2.59
N ASN A 70 5.42 -8.49 -3.47
CA ASN A 70 6.88 -8.58 -3.62
C ASN A 70 7.50 -7.37 -4.32
N ASN A 71 6.70 -6.59 -5.05
CA ASN A 71 7.10 -5.33 -5.67
C ASN A 71 6.91 -4.13 -4.74
N LEU A 72 6.41 -4.35 -3.51
CA LEU A 72 6.14 -3.30 -2.54
C LEU A 72 7.07 -3.40 -1.33
N ILE A 73 7.59 -2.25 -0.90
CA ILE A 73 8.57 -2.16 0.20
C ILE A 73 8.25 -1.01 1.15
N SER A 74 8.37 -1.24 2.47
CA SER A 74 8.19 -0.20 3.48
C SER A 74 9.45 0.64 3.65
N LEU A 75 9.35 1.95 3.43
CA LEU A 75 10.45 2.91 3.54
C LEU A 75 10.10 4.09 4.45
N CYS A 76 11.11 4.59 5.18
CA CYS A 76 11.00 5.84 5.92
C CYS A 76 11.05 7.03 4.96
N ARG A 77 10.70 8.24 5.43
CA ARG A 77 10.67 9.44 4.59
C ARG A 77 12.03 9.74 3.94
N VAL A 78 13.12 9.53 4.69
CA VAL A 78 14.49 9.78 4.23
C VAL A 78 14.89 8.79 3.12
N CYS A 79 14.68 7.50 3.34
CA CYS A 79 15.01 6.49 2.33
C CYS A 79 14.09 6.62 1.11
N HIS A 80 12.80 6.91 1.32
CA HIS A 80 11.87 7.12 0.22
C HIS A 80 12.24 8.36 -0.62
N SER A 81 12.78 9.43 -0.04
CA SER A 81 13.26 10.58 -0.82
C SER A 81 14.51 10.26 -1.64
N GLN A 82 15.32 9.28 -1.21
CA GLN A 82 16.52 8.85 -1.94
C GLN A 82 16.19 7.92 -3.11
N THR A 83 15.03 7.26 -3.08
CA THR A 83 14.56 6.36 -4.15
C THR A 83 13.63 7.05 -5.15
N ASN A 84 13.48 8.37 -5.09
CA ASN A 84 12.80 9.11 -6.15
C ASN A 84 13.78 9.31 -7.32
N PHE A 85 13.73 8.42 -8.31
CA PHE A 85 14.32 8.66 -9.63
C PHE A 85 13.36 9.49 -10.51
#